data_AF-A0A1M6PGG9-F1
#
_entry.id   AF-A0A1M6PGG9-F1
#
_cell.length_a   1.000
_cell.length_b   1.000
_cell.length_c   1.000
_cell.angle_alpha   90.00
_cell.angle_beta   90.00
_cell.angle_gamma   90.00
#
_symmetry.space_group_name_H-M   'P 1'
#
loop_
_entity.id
_entity.type
_entity.pdbx_description
1 polymer ?
#
loop_
_entity_poly.entity_id
_entity_poly.type
_entity_poly.pdbx_seq_one_letter_code
_entity_poly.pdbx_strand_id
1 'polypeptide(L)'
;MSSKIYVLDGALLECDQGFTPAKLMVTENQKVKIQGKFKATDMDVQVPQTFGQCKLKPTSGGYLPCVPALQKWTKTTEKATLGKSKKFLFEDSECMCATGGKVTVLQPMQINTAGSVMEEFKNIAMTIPGAMLGNDKAPKVVESYWMDENGVEKIDSIAYGEKASIFVQTENMDPGETVNVSVKEKDELAIDGEQNVIKFSGTVKADGSAELKPLETSEEWNKEKTDTP
;
A
#
# COMPACT_ATOMS: atom_id res chain seq x y z
N MET A 1 -12.01 15.50 -10.65
CA MET A 1 -12.64 14.25 -11.12
C MET A 1 -12.45 13.22 -10.03
N SER A 2 -13.50 12.56 -9.56
CA SER A 2 -13.39 11.60 -8.44
C SER A 2 -12.51 10.41 -8.87
N SER A 3 -11.37 10.24 -8.22
CA SER A 3 -10.43 9.15 -8.46
C SER A 3 -10.98 7.86 -7.84
N LYS A 4 -11.91 7.18 -8.53
CA LYS A 4 -12.47 5.91 -8.02
C LYS A 4 -11.45 4.78 -8.04
N ILE A 5 -11.34 4.04 -6.93
CA ILE A 5 -10.48 2.85 -6.80
C ILE A 5 -11.24 1.61 -7.30
N TYR A 6 -10.62 0.81 -8.18
CA TYR A 6 -11.18 -0.45 -8.66
C TYR A 6 -10.89 -1.60 -7.71
N VAL A 7 -11.81 -2.56 -7.66
CA VAL A 7 -11.62 -3.82 -6.93
C VAL A 7 -10.84 -4.80 -7.79
N LEU A 8 -9.82 -5.41 -7.21
CA LEU A 8 -8.96 -6.39 -7.87
C LEU A 8 -9.12 -7.78 -7.24
N ASP A 9 -8.60 -8.79 -7.93
CA ASP A 9 -8.54 -10.16 -7.43
C ASP A 9 -7.88 -10.25 -6.05
N GLY A 10 -8.49 -11.04 -5.16
CA GLY A 10 -8.09 -11.15 -3.77
C GLY A 10 -8.57 -10.01 -2.86
N ALA A 11 -9.43 -9.10 -3.35
CA ALA A 11 -10.05 -8.07 -2.53
C ALA A 11 -10.71 -8.64 -1.27
N LEU A 12 -10.53 -7.95 -0.15
CA LEU A 12 -11.14 -8.35 1.11
C LEU A 12 -12.56 -7.79 1.17
N LEU A 13 -13.52 -8.68 1.39
CA LEU A 13 -14.94 -8.38 1.50
C LEU A 13 -15.38 -8.55 2.95
N GLU A 14 -16.38 -7.76 3.33
CA GLU A 14 -17.07 -7.89 4.60
C GLU A 14 -18.56 -8.18 4.36
N CYS A 15 -19.12 -9.10 5.14
CA CYS A 15 -20.55 -9.36 5.20
C CYS A 15 -21.05 -8.90 6.57
N ASP A 16 -22.09 -8.07 6.62
CA ASP A 16 -22.67 -7.56 7.88
C ASP A 16 -23.20 -8.68 8.81
N GLN A 17 -23.60 -9.80 8.21
CA GLN A 17 -24.05 -11.00 8.91
C GLN A 17 -22.96 -12.08 9.06
N GLY A 18 -21.76 -11.83 8.52
CA GLY A 18 -20.58 -12.68 8.69
C GLY A 18 -19.87 -12.42 10.02
N PHE A 19 -18.97 -13.32 10.39
CA PHE A 19 -18.09 -13.15 11.56
C PHE A 19 -16.66 -12.83 11.16
N THR A 20 -16.25 -13.17 9.94
CA THR A 20 -14.90 -12.89 9.43
C THR A 20 -14.95 -12.32 8.02
N PRO A 21 -13.99 -11.49 7.62
CA PRO A 21 -13.82 -11.08 6.23
C PRO A 21 -13.48 -12.27 5.32
N ALA A 22 -13.70 -12.10 4.02
CA ALA A 22 -13.51 -13.13 3.00
C ALA A 22 -12.88 -12.57 1.72
N LYS A 23 -12.07 -13.36 1.01
CA LYS A 23 -11.39 -12.91 -0.21
C LYS A 23 -12.22 -13.17 -1.46
N LEU A 24 -12.44 -12.13 -2.26
CA LEU A 24 -13.05 -12.23 -3.59
C LEU A 24 -12.11 -12.97 -4.54
N MET A 25 -12.64 -13.94 -5.26
CA MET A 25 -11.96 -14.61 -6.38
C MET A 25 -12.56 -14.11 -7.70
N VAL A 26 -11.72 -13.52 -8.55
CA VAL A 26 -12.12 -13.05 -9.88
C VAL A 26 -12.10 -14.23 -10.86
N THR A 27 -13.28 -14.60 -11.36
CA THR A 27 -13.49 -15.69 -12.33
C THR A 27 -13.89 -15.18 -13.71
N GLU A 28 -14.47 -13.99 -13.78
CA GLU A 28 -15.11 -13.47 -14.98
C GLU A 28 -14.21 -12.58 -15.84
N ASN A 29 -13.00 -12.25 -15.34
CA ASN A 29 -12.01 -11.46 -16.04
C ASN A 29 -10.64 -12.14 -16.08
N GLN A 30 -10.18 -12.46 -17.28
CA GLN A 30 -8.83 -13.00 -17.53
C GLN A 30 -7.94 -12.07 -18.37
N LYS A 31 -8.38 -10.83 -18.64
CA LYS A 31 -7.70 -9.93 -19.58
C LYS A 31 -7.19 -8.65 -18.93
N VAL A 32 -8.06 -7.96 -18.19
CA VAL A 32 -7.75 -6.61 -17.70
C VAL A 32 -7.16 -6.69 -16.31
N LYS A 33 -5.90 -6.25 -16.18
CA LYS A 33 -5.16 -6.25 -14.92
C LYS A 33 -4.79 -4.84 -14.48
N ILE A 34 -4.69 -4.64 -13.17
CA ILE A 34 -4.04 -3.50 -12.51
C ILE A 34 -3.06 -4.10 -11.51
N GLN A 35 -1.81 -3.63 -11.47
CA GLN A 35 -0.80 -4.12 -10.52
C GLN A 35 -0.66 -5.65 -10.52
N GLY A 36 -0.74 -6.27 -11.70
CA GLY A 36 -0.64 -7.72 -11.87
C GLY A 36 -1.91 -8.53 -11.50
N LYS A 37 -2.91 -7.92 -10.87
CA LYS A 37 -4.17 -8.56 -10.42
C LYS A 37 -5.32 -8.27 -11.38
N PHE A 38 -6.24 -9.22 -11.56
CA PHE A 38 -7.40 -9.03 -12.44
C PHE A 38 -8.41 -8.06 -11.84
N LYS A 39 -9.00 -7.18 -12.65
CA LYS A 39 -10.10 -6.32 -12.20
C LYS A 39 -11.37 -7.15 -12.00
N ALA A 40 -12.01 -7.01 -10.85
CA ALA A 40 -13.29 -7.64 -10.58
C ALA A 40 -14.43 -6.98 -11.35
N THR A 41 -15.46 -7.77 -11.61
CA THR A 41 -16.66 -7.41 -12.35
C THR A 41 -17.92 -7.66 -11.54
N ASP A 42 -19.05 -7.15 -12.04
CA ASP A 42 -20.38 -7.30 -11.46
C ASP A 42 -20.87 -8.74 -11.32
N MET A 43 -20.18 -9.68 -11.97
CA MET A 43 -20.51 -11.10 -11.99
C MET A 43 -19.52 -11.97 -11.19
N ASP A 44 -18.48 -11.39 -10.59
CA ASP A 44 -17.54 -12.12 -9.73
C ASP A 44 -18.15 -12.35 -8.34
N VAL A 45 -18.72 -13.54 -8.15
CA VAL A 45 -19.52 -13.90 -6.96
C VAL A 45 -18.89 -15.00 -6.10
N GLN A 46 -17.65 -15.37 -6.39
CA GLN A 46 -16.96 -16.48 -5.72
C GLN A 46 -16.12 -15.98 -4.54
N VAL A 47 -16.31 -16.61 -3.38
CA VAL A 47 -15.59 -16.33 -2.12
C VAL A 47 -15.15 -17.66 -1.52
N PRO A 48 -13.97 -18.19 -1.91
CA PRO A 48 -13.57 -19.56 -1.55
C PRO A 48 -13.38 -19.76 -0.04
N GLN A 49 -12.88 -18.73 0.65
CA GLN A 49 -12.84 -18.66 2.10
C GLN A 49 -14.10 -17.92 2.53
N THR A 50 -15.05 -18.61 3.15
CA THR A 50 -16.36 -18.05 3.51
C THR A 50 -16.23 -16.97 4.60
N PHE A 51 -17.33 -16.27 4.92
CA PHE A 51 -17.36 -15.24 5.98
C PHE A 51 -17.37 -15.81 7.42
N GLY A 52 -16.81 -17.01 7.63
CA GLY A 52 -16.83 -17.72 8.91
C GLY A 52 -18.23 -18.28 9.21
N GLN A 53 -18.80 -17.89 10.34
CA GLN A 53 -20.19 -18.22 10.71
C GLN A 53 -21.17 -17.16 10.18
N CYS A 54 -22.48 -17.49 10.12
CA CYS A 54 -23.51 -16.56 9.65
C CYS A 54 -24.58 -16.30 10.72
N LYS A 55 -24.73 -15.02 11.10
CA LYS A 55 -25.72 -14.57 12.11
C LYS A 55 -27.17 -14.88 11.71
N LEU A 56 -27.46 -14.96 10.41
CA LEU A 56 -28.77 -15.32 9.87
C LEU A 56 -29.06 -16.82 9.88
N LYS A 57 -28.11 -17.66 10.32
CA LYS A 57 -28.30 -19.11 10.45
C LYS A 57 -28.08 -19.57 11.89
N PRO A 58 -28.93 -19.14 12.84
CA PRO A 58 -28.80 -19.54 14.24
C PRO A 58 -29.12 -21.03 14.45
N THR A 59 -28.52 -21.59 15.48
CA THR A 59 -28.74 -22.95 15.99
C THR A 59 -28.77 -22.92 17.51
N SER A 60 -29.19 -24.01 18.15
CA SER A 60 -29.23 -24.10 19.62
C SER A 60 -27.88 -23.89 20.31
N GLY A 61 -26.76 -24.00 19.60
CA GLY A 61 -25.40 -23.87 20.15
C GLY A 61 -24.54 -22.78 19.51
N GLY A 62 -25.13 -21.85 18.74
CA GLY A 62 -24.39 -20.81 18.02
C GLY A 62 -24.91 -20.61 16.60
N TYR A 63 -24.02 -20.50 15.62
CA TYR A 63 -24.37 -20.20 14.23
C TYR A 63 -23.76 -21.22 13.25
N LEU A 64 -24.49 -21.54 12.18
CA LEU A 64 -23.97 -22.38 11.11
C LEU A 64 -22.87 -21.65 10.32
N PRO A 65 -21.95 -22.40 9.70
CA PRO A 65 -21.01 -21.85 8.73
C PRO A 65 -21.71 -21.08 7.61
N CYS A 66 -21.12 -19.97 7.21
CA CYS A 66 -21.57 -19.20 6.06
C CYS A 66 -21.38 -20.05 4.79
N VAL A 67 -22.42 -20.10 3.95
CA VAL A 67 -22.34 -20.63 2.58
C VAL A 67 -22.57 -19.43 1.66
N PRO A 68 -21.49 -18.76 1.22
CA PRO A 68 -21.60 -17.53 0.44
C PRO A 68 -22.23 -17.85 -0.91
N ALA A 69 -23.36 -17.21 -1.17
CA ALA A 69 -24.03 -17.23 -2.47
C ALA A 69 -24.23 -15.78 -2.88
N LEU A 70 -23.12 -15.10 -3.22
CA LEU A 70 -23.17 -13.68 -3.59
C LEU A 70 -24.01 -13.52 -4.86
N GLN A 71 -24.79 -12.44 -4.87
CA GLN A 71 -25.55 -12.03 -6.04
C GLN A 71 -24.76 -11.01 -6.84
N LYS A 72 -25.31 -10.65 -8.00
CA LYS A 72 -24.75 -9.64 -8.88
C LYS A 72 -24.49 -8.33 -8.12
N TRP A 73 -23.29 -7.76 -8.32
CA TRP A 73 -22.91 -6.51 -7.67
C TRP A 73 -23.58 -5.29 -8.28
N THR A 74 -23.68 -4.25 -7.46
CA THR A 74 -24.22 -2.93 -7.80
C THR A 74 -23.16 -1.84 -7.57
N LYS A 75 -23.48 -0.59 -7.92
CA LYS A 75 -22.54 0.56 -7.86
C LYS A 75 -21.24 0.29 -8.64
N THR A 76 -21.41 -0.18 -9.87
CA THR A 76 -20.32 -0.56 -10.78
C THR A 76 -20.09 0.54 -11.81
N THR A 77 -19.12 0.34 -12.71
CA THR A 77 -18.93 1.24 -13.85
C THR A 77 -20.19 1.42 -14.70
N GLU A 78 -20.43 2.65 -15.15
CA GLU A 78 -21.54 2.93 -16.06
C GLU A 78 -21.20 2.56 -17.51
N LYS A 79 -20.01 3.00 -17.97
CA LYS A 79 -19.58 2.91 -19.37
C LYS A 79 -18.47 1.89 -19.63
N ALA A 80 -17.54 1.75 -18.68
CA ALA A 80 -16.42 0.83 -18.84
C ALA A 80 -16.88 -0.62 -18.62
N THR A 81 -16.77 -1.47 -19.63
CA THR A 81 -17.21 -2.87 -19.55
C THR A 81 -16.11 -3.83 -20.00
N LEU A 82 -16.13 -5.04 -19.44
CA LEU A 82 -15.38 -6.16 -19.95
C LEU A 82 -16.25 -6.93 -20.95
N GLY A 83 -15.84 -6.95 -22.21
CA GLY A 83 -16.66 -7.49 -23.29
C GLY A 83 -17.89 -6.61 -23.55
N LYS A 84 -19.08 -7.22 -23.66
CA LYS A 84 -20.32 -6.48 -23.99
C LYS A 84 -21.20 -6.14 -22.79
N SER A 85 -21.06 -6.82 -21.65
CA SER A 85 -22.08 -6.75 -20.58
C SER A 85 -21.56 -6.70 -19.15
N LYS A 86 -20.30 -7.08 -18.89
CA LYS A 86 -19.75 -7.11 -17.54
C LYS A 86 -19.20 -5.75 -17.15
N LYS A 87 -19.55 -5.25 -15.98
CA LYS A 87 -19.15 -3.93 -15.47
C LYS A 87 -18.10 -4.10 -14.37
N PHE A 88 -17.12 -3.21 -14.27
CA PHE A 88 -16.09 -3.31 -13.24
C PHE A 88 -16.59 -2.77 -11.90
N LEU A 89 -16.09 -3.37 -10.83
CA LEU A 89 -16.38 -2.96 -9.46
C LEU A 89 -15.47 -1.80 -9.02
N PHE A 90 -15.99 -1.00 -8.11
CA PHE A 90 -15.29 0.03 -7.36
C PHE A 90 -15.30 -0.29 -5.86
N GLU A 91 -14.48 0.40 -5.07
CA GLU A 91 -14.45 0.25 -3.61
C GLU A 91 -15.83 0.47 -2.94
N ASP A 92 -16.72 1.26 -3.56
CA ASP A 92 -18.08 1.50 -3.09
C ASP A 92 -19.10 0.47 -3.60
N SER A 93 -18.66 -0.54 -4.36
CA SER A 93 -19.53 -1.62 -4.84
C SER A 93 -20.05 -2.49 -3.70
N GLU A 94 -21.31 -2.90 -3.83
CA GLU A 94 -21.99 -3.74 -2.84
C GLU A 94 -22.88 -4.77 -3.53
N CYS A 95 -23.09 -5.91 -2.86
CA CYS A 95 -24.02 -6.96 -3.28
C CYS A 95 -24.73 -7.57 -2.08
N MET A 96 -25.75 -8.39 -2.33
CA MET A 96 -26.41 -9.21 -1.31
C MET A 96 -25.98 -10.67 -1.48
N CYS A 97 -25.94 -11.43 -0.40
CA CYS A 97 -25.89 -12.88 -0.48
C CYS A 97 -27.30 -13.47 -0.47
N ALA A 98 -27.49 -14.67 -1.01
CA ALA A 98 -28.80 -15.32 -1.09
C ALA A 98 -29.45 -15.60 0.28
N THR A 99 -28.68 -15.56 1.37
CA THR A 99 -29.22 -15.69 2.75
C THR A 99 -29.80 -14.37 3.27
N GLY A 100 -29.45 -13.23 2.65
CA GLY A 100 -29.95 -11.90 3.03
C GLY A 100 -28.92 -10.98 3.70
N GLY A 101 -27.65 -11.39 3.81
CA GLY A 101 -26.57 -10.52 4.27
C GLY A 101 -26.09 -9.57 3.17
N LYS A 102 -25.74 -8.34 3.54
CA LYS A 102 -25.13 -7.34 2.67
C LYS A 102 -23.62 -7.48 2.69
N VAL A 103 -23.01 -7.47 1.51
CA VAL A 103 -21.56 -7.59 1.31
C VAL A 103 -20.99 -6.34 0.68
N THR A 104 -19.94 -5.81 1.29
CA THR A 104 -19.20 -4.61 0.86
C THR A 104 -17.72 -4.90 0.71
N VAL A 105 -17.01 -4.04 -0.02
CA VAL A 105 -15.56 -4.13 -0.19
C VAL A 105 -14.88 -3.45 1.00
N LEU A 106 -14.07 -4.21 1.74
CA LEU A 106 -13.25 -3.70 2.83
C LEU A 106 -11.88 -3.24 2.33
N GLN A 107 -11.23 -4.04 1.47
CA GLN A 107 -9.96 -3.68 0.84
C GLN A 107 -10.00 -4.02 -0.65
N PRO A 108 -9.90 -3.02 -1.56
CA PRO A 108 -10.05 -3.23 -2.99
C PRO A 108 -8.81 -3.85 -3.66
N MET A 109 -7.69 -3.98 -2.93
CA MET A 109 -6.39 -4.48 -3.41
C MET A 109 -5.70 -3.64 -4.49
N GLN A 110 -6.29 -2.53 -4.92
CA GLN A 110 -5.62 -1.52 -5.72
C GLN A 110 -4.94 -0.51 -4.81
N ILE A 111 -3.61 -0.39 -4.91
CA ILE A 111 -2.88 0.70 -4.24
C ILE A 111 -3.09 2.00 -5.03
N ASN A 112 -3.63 3.02 -4.36
CA ASN A 112 -3.71 4.37 -4.92
C ASN A 112 -2.41 5.09 -4.57
N THR A 113 -1.58 5.38 -5.58
CA THR A 113 -0.24 5.97 -5.47
C THR A 113 -0.23 7.32 -4.74
N ALA A 114 -1.40 7.95 -4.51
CA ALA A 114 -1.50 9.28 -3.90
C ALA A 114 -2.01 9.31 -2.44
N GLY A 115 -2.33 8.19 -1.77
CA GLY A 115 -2.85 8.32 -0.39
C GLY A 115 -3.13 7.08 0.45
N SER A 116 -3.01 5.85 -0.06
CA SER A 116 -3.38 4.63 0.71
C SER A 116 -2.22 3.93 1.42
N VAL A 117 -0.96 4.30 1.15
CA VAL A 117 0.21 3.60 1.69
C VAL A 117 0.42 3.77 3.20
N MET A 118 -0.35 4.62 3.89
CA MET A 118 -0.24 4.81 5.35
C MET A 118 -1.26 4.03 6.18
N GLU A 119 -2.46 3.74 5.64
CA GLU A 119 -3.58 3.16 6.39
C GLU A 119 -3.59 1.62 6.39
N GLU A 120 -3.09 0.98 5.32
CA GLU A 120 -3.00 -0.49 5.25
C GLU A 120 -1.85 -1.08 6.07
N PHE A 121 -0.72 -0.37 6.21
CA PHE A 121 0.44 -0.87 6.96
C PHE A 121 0.18 -0.95 8.48
N LYS A 122 -0.64 -0.05 9.05
CA LYS A 122 -1.01 -0.09 10.48
C LYS A 122 -1.89 -1.28 10.85
N ASN A 123 -2.75 -1.73 9.93
CA ASN A 123 -3.73 -2.79 10.22
C ASN A 123 -3.20 -4.21 9.93
N ILE A 124 -2.29 -4.36 8.96
CA ILE A 124 -1.76 -5.68 8.56
C ILE A 124 -0.70 -6.20 9.54
N ALA A 125 0.11 -5.32 10.14
CA ALA A 125 1.11 -5.73 11.14
C ALA A 125 0.49 -6.26 12.44
N MET A 126 -0.75 -5.88 12.77
CA MET A 126 -1.36 -6.16 14.07
C MET A 126 -2.13 -7.49 14.17
N THR A 127 -2.32 -8.26 13.08
CA THR A 127 -3.29 -9.37 13.11
C THR A 127 -2.84 -10.77 12.69
N ILE A 128 -1.67 -11.02 12.07
CA ILE A 128 -1.33 -12.39 11.65
C ILE A 128 0.16 -12.75 11.80
N PRO A 129 0.49 -13.71 12.69
CA PRO A 129 1.79 -14.39 12.67
C PRO A 129 1.93 -15.22 11.38
N GLY A 130 2.90 -14.88 10.52
CA GLY A 130 3.33 -15.73 9.40
C GLY A 130 2.82 -15.37 8.00
N ALA A 131 2.28 -14.18 7.76
CA ALA A 131 1.79 -13.80 6.43
C ALA A 131 2.92 -13.31 5.48
N MET A 132 3.60 -14.24 4.82
CA MET A 132 4.27 -14.02 3.54
C MET A 132 3.68 -15.00 2.50
N LEU A 133 3.40 -14.54 1.28
CA LEU A 133 3.90 -15.15 0.02
C LEU A 133 3.30 -14.49 -1.25
N GLY A 134 4.20 -13.84 -1.98
CA GLY A 134 4.09 -13.33 -3.35
C GLY A 134 5.49 -12.87 -3.73
N ASN A 135 6.28 -13.80 -4.27
CA ASN A 135 7.73 -13.89 -4.10
C ASN A 135 8.55 -13.00 -5.06
N ASP A 136 8.71 -11.74 -4.69
CA ASP A 136 9.92 -10.97 -5.01
C ASP A 136 10.71 -10.79 -3.70
N LYS A 137 11.44 -11.82 -3.28
CA LYS A 137 12.31 -11.75 -2.08
C LYS A 137 13.56 -10.90 -2.28
N ALA A 138 13.64 -10.14 -3.37
CA ALA A 138 14.77 -9.27 -3.62
C ALA A 138 14.68 -8.07 -2.67
N PRO A 139 15.79 -7.72 -1.98
CA PRO A 139 15.91 -6.47 -1.23
C PRO A 139 15.47 -5.28 -2.09
N LYS A 140 14.55 -4.47 -1.58
CA LYS A 140 14.03 -3.29 -2.29
C LYS A 140 14.02 -2.08 -1.37
N VAL A 141 14.46 -0.94 -1.90
CA VAL A 141 14.19 0.37 -1.31
C VAL A 141 12.82 0.82 -1.81
N VAL A 142 11.88 1.01 -0.88
CA VAL A 142 10.50 1.43 -1.16
C VAL A 142 10.41 2.94 -1.25
N GLU A 143 11.07 3.64 -0.34
CA GLU A 143 11.05 5.10 -0.26
C GLU A 143 12.34 5.61 0.37
N SER A 144 12.79 6.80 -0.03
CA SER A 144 13.79 7.58 0.69
C SER A 144 13.29 9.00 0.88
N TYR A 145 13.41 9.55 2.09
CA TYR A 145 12.92 10.88 2.43
C TYR A 145 13.80 11.52 3.51
N TRP A 146 13.74 12.85 3.64
CA TRP A 146 14.41 13.58 4.70
C TRP A 146 13.46 13.78 5.88
N MET A 147 14.01 13.71 7.09
CA MET A 147 13.33 14.10 8.32
C MET A 147 14.12 15.16 9.06
N ASP A 148 13.40 15.96 9.86
CA ASP A 148 14.01 16.92 10.79
C ASP A 148 14.98 16.28 11.78
N GLU A 149 15.72 17.10 12.52
CA GLU A 149 16.70 16.65 13.53
C GLU A 149 16.12 15.68 14.57
N ASN A 150 14.82 15.77 14.85
CA ASN A 150 14.13 14.94 15.83
C ASN A 150 13.53 13.66 15.21
N GLY A 151 13.57 13.53 13.88
CA GLY A 151 12.98 12.42 13.14
C GLY A 151 11.45 12.39 13.21
N VAL A 152 10.79 13.55 13.37
CA VAL A 152 9.33 13.63 13.58
C VAL A 152 8.59 13.94 12.28
N GLU A 153 9.01 14.98 11.56
CA GLU A 153 8.35 15.41 10.33
C GLU A 153 9.19 15.16 9.09
N LYS A 154 8.52 14.74 8.01
CA LYS A 154 9.13 14.68 6.67
C LYS A 154 9.31 16.10 6.15
N ILE A 155 10.51 16.41 5.69
CA ILE A 155 10.89 17.73 5.21
C ILE A 155 11.40 17.67 3.77
N ASP A 156 11.21 18.76 3.03
CA ASP A 156 11.74 18.93 1.67
C ASP A 156 12.81 20.04 1.60
N SER A 157 13.03 20.75 2.70
CA SER A 157 13.98 21.85 2.85
C SER A 157 14.43 21.99 4.30
N ILE A 158 15.62 22.54 4.51
CA ILE A 158 16.16 22.92 5.83
C ILE A 158 16.76 24.33 5.76
N ALA A 159 16.75 25.04 6.88
CA ALA A 159 17.52 26.27 7.04
C ALA A 159 18.99 25.98 7.42
N TYR A 160 19.86 26.97 7.23
CA TYR A 160 21.27 26.85 7.62
C TYR A 160 21.43 26.61 9.11
N GLY A 161 22.28 25.64 9.46
CA GLY A 161 22.51 25.23 10.84
C GLY A 161 21.50 24.21 11.37
N GLU A 162 20.46 23.89 10.60
CA GLU A 162 19.56 22.78 10.91
C GLU A 162 20.14 21.46 10.40
N LYS A 163 19.72 20.36 11.03
CA LYS A 163 20.13 19.00 10.66
C LYS A 163 18.97 18.28 10.02
N ALA A 164 19.30 17.46 9.03
CA ALA A 164 18.35 16.52 8.44
C ALA A 164 18.96 15.14 8.38
N SER A 165 18.12 14.14 8.65
CA SER A 165 18.49 12.74 8.48
C SER A 165 17.73 12.16 7.31
N ILE A 166 18.42 11.41 6.45
CA ILE A 166 17.76 10.64 5.41
C ILE A 166 17.27 9.32 6.00
N PHE A 167 16.01 9.02 5.76
CA PHE A 167 15.37 7.77 6.13
C PHE A 167 15.05 6.98 4.87
N VAL A 168 15.21 5.67 4.98
CA VAL A 168 14.92 4.74 3.91
C VAL A 168 13.95 3.69 4.43
N GLN A 169 12.84 3.48 3.71
CA GLN A 169 11.97 2.35 3.94
C GLN A 169 12.37 1.22 3.00
N THR A 170 12.56 0.03 3.55
CA THR A 170 12.97 -1.16 2.79
C THR A 170 11.94 -2.27 2.87
N GLU A 171 11.96 -3.15 1.87
CA GLU A 171 11.17 -4.36 1.80
C GLU A 171 12.10 -5.54 1.51
N ASN A 172 11.84 -6.69 2.11
CA ASN A 172 12.63 -7.91 1.95
C ASN A 172 14.11 -7.74 2.33
N MET A 173 14.38 -6.85 3.31
CA MET A 173 15.67 -6.74 3.98
C MET A 173 15.51 -7.14 5.44
N ASP A 174 16.43 -7.98 5.92
CA ASP A 174 16.40 -8.46 7.30
C ASP A 174 16.96 -7.38 8.25
N PRO A 175 16.44 -7.28 9.49
CA PRO A 175 16.99 -6.36 10.48
C PRO A 175 18.48 -6.62 10.71
N GLY A 176 19.30 -5.58 10.69
CA GLY A 176 20.77 -5.70 10.72
C GLY A 176 21.45 -5.61 9.35
N GLU A 177 20.71 -5.74 8.24
CA GLU A 177 21.25 -5.50 6.91
C GLU A 177 21.58 -4.03 6.68
N THR A 178 22.54 -3.77 5.79
CA THR A 178 23.03 -2.41 5.51
C THR A 178 22.42 -1.88 4.22
N VAL A 179 21.87 -0.67 4.30
CA VAL A 179 21.40 0.11 3.15
C VAL A 179 22.43 1.20 2.84
N ASN A 180 22.70 1.42 1.56
CA ASN A 180 23.56 2.51 1.10
C ASN A 180 22.79 3.39 0.13
N VAL A 181 22.75 4.70 0.39
CA VAL A 181 22.12 5.69 -0.49
C VAL A 181 23.18 6.68 -0.95
N SER A 182 23.19 6.96 -2.25
CA SER A 182 24.05 7.99 -2.83
C SER A 182 23.19 9.19 -3.22
N VAL A 183 23.44 10.34 -2.59
CA VAL A 183 22.77 11.60 -2.86
C VAL A 183 23.68 12.45 -3.73
N LYS A 184 23.11 13.01 -4.80
CA LYS A 184 23.77 13.97 -5.68
C LYS A 184 22.96 15.25 -5.74
N GLU A 185 23.65 16.38 -5.82
CA GLU A 185 23.04 17.65 -6.17
C GLU A 185 22.55 17.58 -7.64
N LYS A 186 21.42 18.23 -7.93
CA LYS A 186 20.68 18.08 -9.19
C LYS A 186 21.43 18.67 -10.38
N ASP A 187 22.18 19.75 -10.16
CA ASP A 187 22.98 20.45 -11.16
C ASP A 187 24.46 20.01 -11.12
N GLU A 188 24.73 18.86 -10.48
CA GLU A 188 26.06 18.27 -10.28
C GLU A 188 27.07 19.20 -9.60
N LEU A 189 26.58 20.19 -8.83
CA LEU A 189 27.44 21.08 -8.07
C LEU A 189 28.13 20.30 -6.92
N ALA A 190 29.33 20.75 -6.57
CA ALA A 190 30.09 20.16 -5.48
C ALA A 190 29.37 20.39 -4.16
N ILE A 191 29.01 19.30 -3.51
CA ILE A 191 28.51 19.30 -2.14
C ILE A 191 29.71 19.50 -1.20
N ASP A 192 29.62 20.49 -0.32
CA ASP A 192 30.71 20.90 0.58
C ASP A 192 32.00 21.31 -0.16
N GLY A 193 31.86 21.83 -1.39
CA GLY A 193 32.98 22.31 -2.21
C GLY A 193 33.95 21.23 -2.73
N GLU A 194 33.79 19.97 -2.32
CA GLU A 194 34.75 18.89 -2.63
C GLU A 194 34.10 17.62 -3.24
N GLN A 195 32.81 17.34 -3.01
CA GLN A 195 32.21 16.03 -3.36
C GLN A 195 30.95 16.14 -4.22
N ASN A 196 30.94 15.47 -5.39
CA ASN A 196 29.76 15.43 -6.26
C ASN A 196 28.70 14.40 -5.81
N VAL A 197 29.02 13.57 -4.83
CA VAL A 197 28.15 12.49 -4.32
C VAL A 197 28.41 12.28 -2.83
N ILE A 198 27.38 12.44 -1.99
CA ILE A 198 27.44 11.99 -0.59
C ILE A 198 26.86 10.58 -0.50
N LYS A 199 27.58 9.70 0.21
CA LYS A 199 27.10 8.35 0.51
C LYS A 199 26.66 8.24 1.95
N PHE A 200 25.39 7.93 2.14
CA PHE A 200 24.81 7.62 3.42
C PHE A 200 24.68 6.11 3.59
N SER A 201 24.83 5.64 4.82
CA SER A 201 24.69 4.24 5.17
C SER A 201 24.00 4.12 6.52
N GLY A 202 23.22 3.06 6.68
CA GLY A 202 22.44 2.79 7.88
C GLY A 202 21.94 1.36 7.90
N THR A 203 21.49 0.95 9.08
CA THR A 203 21.08 -0.43 9.35
C THR A 203 19.57 -0.53 9.38
N VAL A 204 19.03 -1.57 8.73
CA VAL A 204 17.60 -1.85 8.71
C VAL A 204 17.13 -2.24 10.11
N LYS A 205 16.13 -1.54 10.62
CA LYS A 205 15.44 -1.75 11.89
C LYS A 205 14.35 -2.82 11.70
N ALA A 206 13.80 -3.31 12.81
CA ALA A 206 12.77 -4.37 12.80
C ALA A 206 11.49 -4.00 12.05
N ASP A 207 11.22 -2.71 11.88
CA ASP A 207 10.08 -2.15 11.13
C ASP A 207 10.39 -1.91 9.64
N GLY A 208 11.57 -2.35 9.16
CA GLY A 208 12.02 -2.17 7.78
C GLY A 208 12.57 -0.78 7.46
N SER A 209 12.62 0.13 8.44
CA SER A 209 13.21 1.47 8.26
C SER A 209 14.72 1.45 8.49
N ALA A 210 15.47 2.29 7.80
CA ALA A 210 16.86 2.58 8.08
C ALA A 210 17.03 4.10 8.18
N GLU A 211 17.47 4.56 9.34
CA GLU A 211 17.93 5.92 9.55
C GLU A 211 19.40 5.96 9.15
N LEU A 212 19.74 6.81 8.18
CA LEU A 212 21.13 6.96 7.78
C LEU A 212 21.72 8.18 8.50
N LYS A 213 23.06 8.21 8.57
CA LYS A 213 23.80 9.26 9.29
C LYS A 213 23.26 10.66 8.95
N PRO A 214 23.12 11.54 9.97
CA PRO A 214 22.61 12.90 9.75
C PRO A 214 23.55 13.68 8.82
N LEU A 215 22.94 14.51 7.97
CA LEU A 215 23.63 15.54 7.22
C LEU A 215 23.71 16.80 8.09
N GLU A 216 24.92 17.27 8.36
CA GLU A 216 25.15 18.57 9.01
C GLU A 216 25.54 19.58 7.92
N THR A 217 24.79 20.67 7.80
CA THR A 217 25.11 21.76 6.87
C THR A 217 25.77 22.91 7.63
N SER A 218 27.11 22.91 7.66
CA SER A 218 27.88 23.96 8.33
C SER A 218 28.07 25.22 7.46
N GLU A 219 27.93 25.12 6.13
CA GLU A 219 28.14 26.23 5.19
C GLU A 219 27.12 26.28 4.04
N GLU A 220 26.94 27.47 3.47
CA GLU A 220 26.01 27.75 2.38
C GLU A 220 26.63 27.40 1.00
N TRP A 221 26.39 26.15 0.57
CA TRP A 221 26.86 25.55 -0.69
C TRP A 221 26.32 26.15 -2.00
N ASN A 222 25.21 26.88 -1.95
CA ASN A 222 24.53 27.44 -3.13
C ASN A 222 24.82 28.94 -3.34
N LYS A 223 25.74 29.52 -2.57
CA LYS A 223 26.23 30.87 -2.90
C LYS A 223 27.04 30.78 -4.19
N GLU A 224 26.53 31.41 -5.25
CA GLU A 224 27.39 31.84 -6.35
C GLU A 224 28.63 32.47 -5.71
N LYS A 225 29.82 31.95 -6.03
CA LYS A 225 31.08 32.61 -5.69
C LYS A 225 30.98 33.99 -6.31
N THR A 226 30.61 34.97 -5.52
CA THR A 226 30.70 36.37 -5.92
C THR A 226 32.19 36.63 -5.98
N ASP A 227 32.72 36.53 -7.19
CA ASP A 227 34.06 37.00 -7.53
C ASP A 227 34.18 38.42 -6.97
N THR A 228 34.95 38.56 -5.90
CA THR A 228 35.32 39.87 -5.40
C THR A 228 36.66 40.22 -6.06
N PRO A 229 36.79 41.40 -6.71
CA PRO A 229 37.98 41.78 -7.48
C PRO A 229 39.30 41.77 -6.72
#